data_AF-A0A379K6S0-F1
#
_entry.id   AF-A0A379K6S0-F1
#
_cell.length_a   1.000
_cell.length_b   1.000
_cell.length_c   1.000
_cell.angle_alpha   90.00
_cell.angle_beta   90.00
_cell.angle_gamma   90.00
#
_symmetry.space_group_name_H-M   'P 1'
#
loop_
_entity.id
_entity.type
_entity.pdbx_description
1 polymer ?
#
loop_
_entity_poly.entity_id
_entity_poly.type
_entity_poly.pdbx_seq_one_letter_code
_entity_poly.pdbx_strand_id
1 'polypeptide(L)'
;MTSQVEPCAELMLDNQLCFALYSTSLMMTKTYKPLLQALGLTYPQYLAMLVLWENEGITVSEISARMLTDPGSLTPLLKRLESEGASAAARTNA
;
A
#
# COMPACT_ATOMS: atom_id res chain seq x y z
N MET A 1 -40.94 -27.52 9.75
CA MET A 1 -40.20 -26.84 10.84
C MET A 1 -38.81 -26.50 10.33
N THR A 2 -38.65 -25.33 9.72
CA THR A 2 -37.33 -24.79 9.41
C THR A 2 -36.81 -24.14 10.69
N SER A 3 -35.86 -24.79 11.36
CA SER A 3 -35.13 -24.18 12.47
C SER A 3 -34.31 -23.03 11.89
N GLN A 4 -34.74 -21.79 12.10
CA GLN A 4 -33.91 -20.64 11.82
C GLN A 4 -32.80 -20.61 12.87
N VAL A 5 -31.57 -20.80 12.42
CA VAL A 5 -30.38 -20.64 13.26
C VAL A 5 -30.10 -19.15 13.34
N GLU A 6 -30.30 -18.57 14.53
CA GLU A 6 -29.86 -17.20 14.83
C GLU A 6 -28.35 -17.09 14.55
N PRO A 7 -27.88 -16.08 13.79
CA PRO A 7 -26.46 -15.92 13.52
C PRO A 7 -25.72 -15.66 14.83
N CYS A 8 -24.62 -16.39 15.06
CA CYS A 8 -23.77 -16.16 16.22
C CYS A 8 -23.23 -14.72 16.17
N ALA A 9 -23.53 -13.91 17.20
CA ALA A 9 -23.15 -12.51 17.27
C ALA A 9 -21.62 -12.30 17.09
N GLU A 10 -20.82 -13.24 17.59
CA GLU A 10 -19.35 -13.22 17.46
C GLU A 10 -18.86 -13.35 16.01
N LEU A 11 -19.68 -13.87 15.10
CA LEU A 11 -19.37 -14.00 13.67
C LEU A 11 -19.93 -12.86 12.82
N MET A 12 -20.59 -11.87 13.43
CA MET A 12 -21.03 -10.68 12.70
C MET A 12 -19.83 -9.89 12.21
N LEU A 13 -19.91 -9.39 10.98
CA LEU A 13 -18.81 -8.71 10.29
C LEU A 13 -18.30 -7.47 11.06
N ASP A 14 -19.23 -6.69 11.61
CA ASP A 14 -18.93 -5.48 12.38
C ASP A 14 -18.17 -5.77 13.69
N ASN A 15 -18.21 -7.02 14.16
CA ASN A 15 -17.45 -7.47 15.33
C ASN A 15 -16.06 -8.01 14.98
N GLN A 16 -15.69 -8.08 13.69
CA GLN A 16 -14.40 -8.62 13.25
C GLN A 16 -13.32 -7.54 13.17
N LEU A 17 -12.28 -7.65 14.01
CA LEU A 17 -11.11 -6.76 13.93
C LEU A 17 -10.43 -6.81 12.55
N CYS A 18 -10.35 -7.99 11.92
CA CYS A 18 -9.76 -8.12 10.59
C CYS A 18 -10.53 -7.30 9.54
N PHE A 19 -11.85 -7.19 9.67
CA PHE A 19 -12.66 -6.38 8.77
C PHE A 19 -12.47 -4.89 9.03
N ALA A 20 -12.35 -4.47 10.29
CA ALA A 20 -12.02 -3.09 10.65
C ALA A 20 -10.66 -2.67 10.04
N LEU A 21 -9.64 -3.52 10.13
CA LEU A 21 -8.32 -3.27 9.53
C LEU A 21 -8.38 -3.25 7.99
N TYR A 22 -9.08 -4.21 7.38
CA TYR A 22 -9.25 -4.30 5.93
C TYR A 22 -9.97 -3.06 5.37
N SER A 23 -11.11 -2.68 5.96
CA SER A 23 -11.90 -1.53 5.52
C SER A 23 -11.13 -0.22 5.69
N THR A 24 -10.34 -0.10 6.77
CA THR A 24 -9.43 1.05 6.98
C THR A 24 -8.37 1.13 5.88
N SER A 25 -7.71 0.02 5.56
CA SER A 25 -6.71 -0.03 4.47
C SER A 25 -7.30 0.34 3.10
N LEU A 26 -8.52 -0.14 2.81
CA LEU A 26 -9.25 0.23 1.60
C LEU A 26 -9.57 1.73 1.58
N MET A 27 -9.97 2.29 2.71
CA MET A 27 -10.29 3.72 2.84
C MET A 27 -9.06 4.59 2.68
N MET A 28 -7.89 4.17 3.18
CA MET A 28 -6.62 4.85 2.91
C MET A 28 -6.33 4.91 1.42
N THR A 29 -6.41 3.77 0.72
CA THR A 29 -6.19 3.74 -0.73
C THR A 29 -7.15 4.67 -1.47
N LYS A 30 -8.44 4.68 -1.10
CA LYS A 30 -9.46 5.57 -1.70
C LYS A 30 -9.18 7.04 -1.44
N THR A 31 -8.73 7.38 -0.23
CA THR A 31 -8.45 8.75 0.20
C THR A 31 -7.26 9.34 -0.57
N TYR A 32 -6.20 8.54 -0.75
CA TYR A 32 -4.99 8.98 -1.46
C TYR A 32 -5.16 8.99 -2.99
N LYS A 33 -6.06 8.17 -3.54
CA LYS A 33 -6.24 8.04 -4.99
C LYS A 33 -6.35 9.38 -5.75
N PRO A 34 -7.24 10.33 -5.40
CA PRO A 34 -7.34 11.59 -6.14
C PRO A 34 -6.07 12.44 -6.05
N LEU A 35 -5.37 12.41 -4.92
CA LEU A 35 -4.13 13.17 -4.70
C LEU A 35 -3.00 12.63 -5.57
N LEU A 36 -2.85 11.30 -5.59
CA LEU A 36 -1.80 10.62 -6.33
C LEU A 36 -2.07 10.59 -7.84
N GLN A 37 -3.34 10.59 -8.25
CA GLN A 37 -3.71 10.64 -9.68
C GLN A 37 -3.20 11.90 -10.36
N ALA A 38 -3.17 13.04 -9.67
CA ALA A 38 -2.60 14.29 -10.19
C ALA A 38 -1.09 14.19 -10.46
N LEU A 39 -0.40 13.25 -9.80
CA LEU A 39 1.03 12.99 -9.91
C LEU A 39 1.35 11.77 -10.80
N GLY A 40 0.32 11.10 -11.34
CA GLY A 40 0.49 9.85 -12.09
C GLY A 40 0.89 8.65 -11.22
N LEU A 41 0.66 8.70 -9.91
CA LEU A 41 1.09 7.67 -8.96
C LEU A 41 -0.07 6.81 -8.46
N THR A 42 0.26 5.57 -8.10
CA THR A 42 -0.58 4.67 -7.29
C THR A 42 -0.15 4.70 -5.82
N TYR A 43 -1.03 4.25 -4.92
CA TYR A 43 -0.72 4.19 -3.49
C TYR A 43 0.53 3.33 -3.17
N PRO A 44 0.72 2.13 -3.77
CA PRO A 44 1.96 1.37 -3.60
C PRO A 44 3.21 2.07 -4.14
N GLN A 45 3.12 2.77 -5.29
CA GLN A 45 4.22 3.57 -5.82
C GLN A 45 4.60 4.72 -4.88
N TYR A 46 3.62 5.40 -4.30
CA TYR A 46 3.85 6.42 -3.28
C TYR A 46 4.59 5.87 -2.05
N LEU A 47 4.19 4.71 -1.53
CA LEU A 47 4.89 4.10 -0.40
C LEU A 47 6.34 3.71 -0.75
N ALA A 48 6.57 3.17 -1.95
CA ALA A 48 7.92 2.89 -2.42
C ALA A 48 8.77 4.17 -2.51
N MET A 49 8.18 5.28 -2.98
CA MET A 49 8.85 6.58 -3.00
C MET A 49 9.20 7.08 -1.60
N LEU A 50 8.32 6.91 -0.60
CA LEU A 50 8.64 7.28 0.79
C LEU A 50 9.85 6.50 1.32
N VAL A 51 9.90 5.19 1.07
CA VAL A 51 11.01 4.35 1.51
C VAL A 51 12.33 4.76 0.84
N LEU A 52 12.29 5.00 -0.48
CA LEU A 52 13.43 5.49 -1.25
C LEU A 52 13.87 6.89 -0.81
N TRP A 53 12.93 7.74 -0.38
CA TRP A 53 13.21 9.09 0.12
C TRP A 53 13.92 9.09 1.48
N GLU A 54 13.60 8.12 2.34
CA GLU A 54 14.19 8.00 3.68
C GLU A 54 15.62 7.43 3.66
N ASN A 55 15.97 6.61 2.67
CA ASN A 55 17.23 5.85 2.66
C ASN A 55 17.89 5.87 1.28
N GLU A 56 19.08 6.45 1.19
CA GLU A 56 19.91 6.34 0.00
C GLU A 56 20.52 4.94 -0.12
N GLY A 57 20.62 4.41 -1.35
CA GLY A 57 21.28 3.14 -1.62
C GLY A 57 20.56 1.89 -1.10
N ILE A 58 19.29 2.01 -0.70
CA ILE A 58 18.49 0.88 -0.21
C ILE A 58 18.24 -0.17 -1.30
N THR A 59 18.40 -1.46 -0.95
CA THR A 59 18.20 -2.57 -1.88
C THR A 59 16.72 -2.90 -2.05
N VAL A 60 16.36 -3.54 -3.18
CA VAL A 60 14.98 -4.00 -3.43
C VAL A 60 14.47 -4.94 -2.33
N SER A 61 15.35 -5.79 -1.79
CA SER A 61 15.02 -6.69 -0.67
C SER A 61 14.62 -5.90 0.59
N GLU A 62 15.38 -4.86 0.94
CA GLU A 62 15.09 -4.01 2.10
C GLU A 62 13.81 -3.19 1.90
N ILE A 63 13.56 -2.67 0.70
CA ILE A 63 12.31 -1.97 0.38
C ILE A 63 11.13 -2.95 0.56
N SER A 64 11.24 -4.17 0.04
CA SER A 64 10.18 -5.17 0.13
C SER A 64 9.89 -5.58 1.57
N ALA A 65 10.92 -5.73 2.40
CA ALA A 65 10.79 -6.00 3.82
C ALA A 65 10.09 -4.85 4.56
N ARG A 66 10.46 -3.59 4.29
CA ARG A 66 9.86 -2.41 4.92
C ARG A 66 8.40 -2.20 4.50
N MET A 67 8.07 -2.54 3.26
CA MET A 67 6.71 -2.46 2.72
C MET A 67 5.86 -3.70 3.04
N LEU A 68 6.41 -4.72 3.70
CA LEU A 68 5.74 -5.99 3.97
C LEU A 68 5.17 -6.64 2.69
N THR A 69 5.91 -6.55 1.58
CA THR A 69 5.50 -7.06 0.28
C THR A 69 6.52 -8.05 -0.27
N ASP A 70 6.08 -8.95 -1.16
CA ASP A 70 6.98 -9.89 -1.82
C ASP A 70 7.93 -9.17 -2.81
N PRO A 71 9.25 -9.48 -2.82
CA PRO A 71 10.21 -8.86 -3.74
C PRO A 71 9.85 -9.00 -5.23
N GLY A 72 9.21 -10.11 -5.62
CA GLY A 72 8.75 -10.37 -6.98
C GLY A 72 7.61 -9.43 -7.41
N SER A 73 6.82 -8.93 -6.45
CA SER A 73 5.78 -7.92 -6.71
C SER A 73 6.34 -6.51 -6.76
N LEU A 74 7.43 -6.25 -6.04
CA LEU A 74 8.05 -4.92 -5.96
C LEU A 74 8.89 -4.57 -7.19
N THR A 75 9.61 -5.54 -7.75
CA THR A 75 10.46 -5.34 -8.93
C THR A 75 9.70 -4.72 -10.14
N PRO A 76 8.55 -5.26 -10.58
CA PRO A 76 7.80 -4.64 -11.68
C PRO A 76 7.19 -3.28 -11.31
N LEU A 77 6.92 -3.02 -10.03
CA LEU A 77 6.45 -1.72 -9.56
C LEU A 77 7.55 -0.65 -9.69
N LEU A 78 8.77 -0.95 -9.24
CA LEU A 78 9.91 -0.03 -9.31
C LEU A 78 10.28 0.26 -10.78
N LYS A 79 10.29 -0.76 -11.64
CA LYS A 79 10.52 -0.56 -13.09
C LYS A 79 9.49 0.37 -13.74
N ARG A 80 8.21 0.26 -13.35
CA ARG A 80 7.16 1.17 -13.84
C ARG A 80 7.39 2.59 -13.33
N LEU A 81 7.67 2.73 -12.03
CA LEU A 81 7.97 4.02 -11.41
C LEU A 81 9.12 4.75 -12.13
N GLU A 82 10.21 4.02 -12.44
CA GLU A 82 11.34 4.55 -13.22
C GLU A 82 10.92 4.98 -14.63
N SER A 83 10.12 4.16 -15.32
CA SER A 83 9.65 4.47 -16.69
C SER A 83 8.68 5.65 -16.76
N GLU A 84 7.97 5.93 -15.68
CA GLU A 84 7.06 7.07 -15.54
C GLU A 84 7.80 8.39 -15.25
N GLY A 85 9.14 8.35 -15.18
CA GLY A 85 9.97 9.53 -14.91
C GLY A 85 9.95 9.97 -13.44
N ALA A 86 9.31 9.20 -12.56
CA ALA A 86 9.31 9.39 -11.12
C ALA A 86 10.66 8.91 -10.55
N SER A 87 11.74 9.60 -10.92
CA SER A 87 12.99 9.48 -10.19
C SER A 87 12.79 10.07 -8.80
N ALA A 88 13.07 9.29 -7.76
CA ALA A 88 13.28 9.85 -6.43
C ALA A 88 14.54 10.72 -6.54
N ALA A 89 14.37 11.99 -6.92
CA ALA A 89 15.46 12.94 -6.96
C ALA A 89 16.01 13.03 -5.54
N ALA A 90 17.17 12.40 -5.33
CA ALA A 90 17.95 12.54 -4.12
C ALA A 90 18.06 14.03 -3.78
N ARG A 91 17.99 14.34 -2.49
CA ARG A 91 18.17 15.68 -1.94
C ARG A 91 19.37 16.34 -2.61
N THR A 92 19.14 17.20 -3.59
CA THR A 92 20.16 18.14 -4.02
C THR A 92 20.07 19.27 -3.01
N ASN A 93 20.97 19.26 -2.03
CA ASN A 93 21.17 20.33 -1.06
C ASN A 93 21.11 21.70 -1.77
N ALA A 94 20.27 22.58 -1.24
CA ALA A 94 20.44 24.03 -1.31
C ALA A 94 20.29 24.56 0.12
#